data_AF-A0A2V2DBM8-F1
#
_entry.id   AF-A0A2V2DBM8-F1
#
_cell.length_a   1.000
_cell.length_b   1.000
_cell.length_c   1.000
_cell.angle_alpha   90.00
_cell.angle_beta   90.00
_cell.angle_gamma   90.00
#
_symmetry.space_group_name_H-M   'P 1'
#
loop_
_entity.id
_entity.type
_entity.pdbx_description
1 polymer ?
#
loop_
_entity_poly.entity_id
_entity_poly.type
_entity_poly.pdbx_seq_one_letter_code
_entity_poly.pdbx_strand_id
1 'polypeptide(L)'
;MEIAKLAKSTLKIALIFAAAAAATASANVQNGGVKTEKSASARGENAAVPTRGNPSDAKASTRPDAPAREQIKFESFVNPDWEKWSERSYYYGMDKNKVPVPLFFDSSISTDATIMVRGNNSHKKRWGLHVFEAYANDDKSRITMILNKHVEEGLPVAELYYYASVYGQGLNAYNWFRIGSDVPYHSYMFSRDRAIFYGEVEMRNIFRLDNIGKDDLLDKMPPKEQIRERAKKLYPRENFKSSKDCDHARAGVGYLEEAKVLKKRALKNAKDGSIFYDKDNHIVVIKVDGKWKRLPTVDLPANVSYED
;
A
#
# COMPACT_ATOMS: atom_id res chain seq x y z
N MET A 1 -13.29 31.30 48.18
CA MET A 1 -11.98 31.98 48.06
C MET A 1 -10.98 31.21 47.18
N GLU A 2 -11.19 29.92 46.87
CA GLU A 2 -10.26 29.13 46.03
C GLU A 2 -10.45 29.27 44.50
N ILE A 3 -11.66 29.59 44.02
CA ILE A 3 -11.94 29.69 42.57
C ILE A 3 -11.19 30.87 41.92
N ALA A 4 -10.94 31.95 42.68
CA ALA A 4 -10.21 33.13 42.18
C ALA A 4 -8.68 32.90 42.06
N LYS A 5 -8.11 31.91 42.78
CA LYS A 5 -6.68 31.56 42.64
C LYS A 5 -6.43 30.73 41.38
N LEU A 6 -7.37 29.86 41.00
CA LEU A 6 -7.25 29.04 39.80
C LEU A 6 -7.35 29.89 38.52
N ALA A 7 -8.23 30.90 38.49
CA ALA A 7 -8.36 31.79 37.33
C ALA A 7 -7.10 32.64 37.06
N LYS A 8 -6.36 33.03 38.11
CA LYS A 8 -5.11 33.81 37.98
C LYS A 8 -3.92 32.97 37.49
N SER A 9 -3.88 31.66 37.76
CA SER A 9 -2.80 30.80 37.24
C SER A 9 -2.98 30.47 35.76
N THR A 10 -4.22 30.28 35.30
CA THR A 10 -4.51 29.94 33.89
C THR A 10 -4.23 31.14 32.96
N LEU A 11 -4.49 32.37 33.43
CA LEU A 11 -4.23 33.58 32.64
C LEU A 11 -2.73 33.89 32.48
N LYS A 12 -1.88 33.49 33.43
CA LYS A 12 -0.42 33.64 33.33
C LYS A 12 0.21 32.67 32.33
N ILE A 13 -0.33 31.45 32.19
CA ILE A 13 0.19 30.46 31.24
C ILE A 13 -0.18 30.84 29.80
N ALA A 14 -1.39 31.38 29.59
CA ALA A 14 -1.82 31.84 28.26
C ALA A 14 -0.98 33.01 27.72
N LEU A 15 -0.50 33.93 28.58
CA LEU A 15 0.36 35.03 28.16
C LEU A 15 1.78 34.60 27.77
N ILE A 16 2.31 33.51 28.35
CA ILE A 16 3.66 33.01 28.04
C ILE A 16 3.69 32.36 26.65
N PHE A 17 2.60 31.72 26.22
CA PHE A 17 2.51 31.12 24.88
C PHE A 17 2.31 32.15 23.75
N ALA A 18 1.64 33.27 24.02
CA ALA A 18 1.45 34.33 23.03
C ALA A 18 2.75 35.09 22.70
N ALA A 19 3.68 35.19 23.66
CA ALA A 19 4.96 35.88 23.44
C ALA A 19 5.97 35.05 22.62
N ALA A 20 5.88 33.72 22.64
CA ALA A 20 6.79 32.85 21.89
C ALA A 20 6.45 32.75 20.39
N ALA A 21 5.19 32.98 20.01
CA ALA A 21 4.74 32.91 18.61
C ALA A 21 5.09 34.18 17.78
N ALA A 22 5.39 35.31 18.44
CA ALA A 22 5.75 36.55 17.76
C ALA A 22 7.24 36.66 17.39
N ALA A 23 8.11 35.79 17.93
CA ALA A 23 9.56 35.87 17.73
C ALA A 23 10.08 35.11 16.50
N THR A 24 9.28 34.27 15.84
CA THR A 24 9.72 33.38 14.75
C THR A 24 9.27 33.82 13.35
N ALA A 25 8.58 34.96 13.21
CA ALA A 25 8.03 35.43 11.94
C ALA A 25 8.82 36.58 11.28
N SER A 26 10.07 36.84 11.66
CA SER A 26 10.88 37.89 11.04
C SER A 26 12.34 37.47 10.87
N ALA A 27 12.59 36.62 9.87
CA ALA A 27 13.90 36.55 9.19
C ALA A 27 13.76 35.71 7.90
N ASN A 28 13.58 36.37 6.76
CA ASN A 28 14.31 36.13 5.50
C ASN A 28 13.47 36.57 4.28
N VAL A 29 13.70 37.83 3.90
CA VAL A 29 13.43 38.39 2.57
C VAL A 29 14.73 39.08 2.14
N GLN A 30 15.00 39.07 0.82
CA GLN A 30 16.14 39.68 0.07
C GLN A 30 17.29 38.71 -0.22
N ASN A 31 17.88 38.58 -1.41
CA ASN A 31 17.97 39.30 -2.70
C ASN A 31 18.28 38.21 -3.78
N GLY A 32 18.16 38.31 -5.11
CA GLY A 32 18.31 39.39 -6.09
C GLY A 32 18.87 38.70 -7.37
N GLY A 33 18.43 39.08 -8.57
CA GLY A 33 18.69 38.35 -9.82
C GLY A 33 20.03 38.60 -10.52
N VAL A 34 20.24 37.96 -11.69
CA VAL A 34 20.76 38.49 -12.99
C VAL A 34 21.20 37.34 -13.95
N LYS A 35 21.29 37.67 -15.24
CA LYS A 35 21.19 36.93 -16.53
C LYS A 35 22.48 36.28 -17.12
N THR A 36 22.27 35.24 -17.97
CA THR A 36 22.87 34.84 -19.30
C THR A 36 24.39 34.71 -19.57
N GLU A 37 24.86 33.59 -20.19
CA GLU A 37 25.27 33.42 -21.63
C GLU A 37 26.01 32.08 -21.95
N LYS A 38 26.13 31.75 -23.26
CA LYS A 38 26.56 30.50 -23.97
C LYS A 38 28.10 30.27 -24.06
N SER A 39 28.55 29.02 -24.29
CA SER A 39 29.45 28.64 -25.42
C SER A 39 29.71 27.10 -25.49
N ALA A 40 30.10 26.60 -26.68
CA ALA A 40 30.28 25.20 -27.08
C ALA A 40 31.75 24.90 -27.48
N SER A 41 32.10 23.60 -27.70
CA SER A 41 33.29 23.02 -28.42
C SER A 41 34.02 21.97 -27.56
N ALA A 42 34.67 20.88 -28.01
CA ALA A 42 34.64 19.97 -29.16
C ALA A 42 35.67 18.84 -28.87
N ARG A 43 35.44 17.63 -29.42
CA ARG A 43 36.35 16.54 -29.84
C ARG A 43 37.63 16.17 -29.04
N GLY A 44 37.83 14.85 -28.85
CA GLY A 44 39.13 14.22 -28.63
C GLY A 44 39.07 12.69 -28.68
N GLU A 45 39.85 12.08 -29.57
CA GLU A 45 39.89 10.65 -29.95
C GLU A 45 40.64 9.74 -28.97
N ASN A 46 40.35 8.43 -29.08
CA ASN A 46 41.21 7.25 -28.93
C ASN A 46 42.11 7.10 -27.68
N ALA A 47 41.82 6.07 -26.87
CA ALA A 47 42.87 5.25 -26.25
C ALA A 47 42.38 3.84 -25.90
N ALA A 48 43.01 2.86 -26.56
CA ALA A 48 43.38 1.51 -26.13
C ALA A 48 42.45 0.70 -25.20
N VAL A 49 42.11 -0.49 -25.67
CA VAL A 49 41.67 -1.64 -24.86
C VAL A 49 42.88 -2.19 -24.07
N PRO A 50 42.77 -2.36 -22.74
CA PRO A 50 43.48 -3.41 -22.03
C PRO A 50 42.47 -4.49 -21.61
N THR A 51 42.69 -5.70 -22.12
CA THR A 51 42.13 -6.89 -21.52
C THR A 51 42.83 -7.14 -20.17
N ARG A 52 42.05 -7.37 -19.11
CA ARG A 52 42.13 -8.56 -18.22
C ARG A 52 41.63 -8.23 -16.81
N GLY A 53 40.88 -9.20 -16.28
CA GLY A 53 40.93 -9.57 -14.87
C GLY A 53 39.96 -8.81 -13.98
N ASN A 54 39.03 -9.56 -13.37
CA ASN A 54 38.28 -9.15 -12.19
C ASN A 54 39.19 -8.48 -11.17
N PRO A 55 38.70 -7.44 -10.51
CA PRO A 55 39.01 -7.38 -9.09
C PRO A 55 37.83 -6.85 -8.29
N SER A 56 37.46 -7.66 -7.32
CA SER A 56 36.69 -7.38 -6.11
C SER A 56 37.23 -6.24 -5.23
N ASP A 57 37.96 -5.26 -5.77
CA ASP A 57 38.68 -4.26 -4.98
C ASP A 57 38.28 -2.84 -5.40
N ALA A 58 37.16 -2.37 -4.86
CA ALA A 58 36.53 -1.08 -5.11
C ALA A 58 37.27 0.10 -4.44
N LYS A 59 37.34 1.25 -5.14
CA LYS A 59 37.45 2.60 -4.55
C LYS A 59 36.61 3.60 -5.35
N ALA A 60 35.71 4.32 -4.68
CA ALA A 60 34.94 5.42 -5.25
C ALA A 60 35.81 6.68 -5.39
N SER A 61 35.83 7.29 -6.58
CA SER A 61 36.36 8.65 -6.81
C SER A 61 35.27 9.54 -7.40
N THR A 62 35.16 10.77 -6.88
CA THR A 62 34.24 11.83 -7.32
C THR A 62 34.62 12.43 -8.68
N ARG A 63 33.64 12.71 -9.54
CA ARG A 63 33.78 13.51 -10.79
C ARG A 63 32.70 14.61 -10.86
N PRO A 64 32.97 15.80 -11.44
CA PRO A 64 31.97 16.82 -11.71
C PRO A 64 31.23 16.62 -13.04
N ASP A 65 29.99 17.10 -13.07
CA ASP A 65 28.90 16.78 -14.00
C ASP A 65 28.96 17.44 -15.39
N ALA A 66 28.39 16.74 -16.39
CA ALA A 66 28.26 17.15 -17.79
C ALA A 66 26.88 17.82 -18.09
N PRO A 67 26.74 18.64 -19.16
CA PRO A 67 25.51 19.39 -19.43
C PRO A 67 24.34 18.52 -19.91
N ALA A 68 23.12 18.88 -19.51
CA ALA A 68 21.89 18.12 -19.75
C ALA A 68 21.53 18.03 -21.25
N ARG A 69 21.27 16.81 -21.73
CA ARG A 69 20.86 16.50 -23.11
C ARG A 69 19.34 16.65 -23.29
N GLU A 70 18.93 17.10 -24.48
CA GLU A 70 17.53 17.24 -24.90
C GLU A 70 16.81 15.87 -24.94
N GLN A 71 15.56 15.83 -24.47
CA GLN A 71 14.83 14.58 -24.22
C GLN A 71 14.26 14.01 -25.52
N ILE A 72 14.66 12.79 -25.91
CA ILE A 72 14.14 12.12 -27.11
C ILE A 72 12.72 11.59 -26.85
N LYS A 73 11.75 12.01 -27.68
CA LYS A 73 10.33 11.62 -27.57
C LYS A 73 9.95 10.60 -28.65
N PHE A 74 9.30 9.50 -28.27
CA PHE A 74 8.74 8.49 -29.18
C PHE A 74 7.21 8.42 -28.99
N GLU A 75 6.44 8.62 -30.06
CA GLU A 75 4.96 8.70 -30.02
C GLU A 75 4.29 7.77 -31.05
N SER A 76 3.04 7.39 -30.78
CA SER A 76 2.21 6.61 -31.69
C SER A 76 0.91 7.35 -32.03
N PHE A 77 0.35 7.12 -33.23
CA PHE A 77 -0.78 7.88 -33.78
C PHE A 77 -1.87 6.97 -34.40
N VAL A 78 -3.07 7.52 -34.63
CA VAL A 78 -4.21 6.80 -35.24
C VAL A 78 -3.96 6.58 -36.73
N ASN A 79 -4.15 5.35 -37.24
CA ASN A 79 -4.09 5.01 -38.66
C ASN A 79 -5.18 4.00 -39.07
N PRO A 80 -6.25 4.43 -39.75
CA PRO A 80 -7.36 3.57 -40.17
C PRO A 80 -7.06 2.56 -41.29
N ASP A 81 -5.96 2.72 -42.04
CA ASP A 81 -5.60 1.92 -43.23
C ASP A 81 -4.53 0.85 -42.96
N TRP A 82 -4.18 0.63 -41.68
CA TRP A 82 -3.22 -0.41 -41.31
C TRP A 82 -3.72 -1.81 -41.76
N GLU A 83 -2.97 -2.51 -42.66
CA GLU A 83 -3.34 -3.80 -43.29
C GLU A 83 -3.83 -4.86 -42.28
N LYS A 84 -3.32 -4.78 -41.03
CA LYS A 84 -3.67 -5.66 -39.90
C LYS A 84 -5.06 -5.43 -39.32
N TRP A 85 -5.82 -4.40 -39.73
CA TRP A 85 -7.24 -4.27 -39.41
C TRP A 85 -8.12 -5.30 -40.16
N SER A 86 -7.64 -5.95 -41.23
CA SER A 86 -8.32 -7.10 -41.87
C SER A 86 -8.27 -8.37 -41.00
N GLU A 87 -7.45 -8.35 -39.94
CA GLU A 87 -7.28 -9.44 -38.99
C GLU A 87 -8.04 -9.16 -37.68
N ARG A 88 -8.90 -10.10 -37.29
CA ARG A 88 -9.85 -9.96 -36.17
C ARG A 88 -9.25 -9.57 -34.81
N SER A 89 -8.00 -9.93 -34.55
CA SER A 89 -7.30 -9.71 -33.28
C SER A 89 -7.06 -8.24 -32.94
N TYR A 90 -7.03 -7.35 -33.93
CA TYR A 90 -6.74 -5.94 -33.71
C TYR A 90 -8.02 -5.08 -33.58
N TYR A 91 -9.07 -5.31 -34.39
CA TYR A 91 -10.21 -4.38 -34.45
C TYR A 91 -11.34 -4.58 -33.41
N TYR A 92 -11.41 -5.72 -32.71
CA TYR A 92 -12.53 -6.05 -31.82
C TYR A 92 -12.57 -5.14 -30.57
N GLY A 93 -13.68 -4.41 -30.36
CA GLY A 93 -13.87 -3.51 -29.22
C GLY A 93 -13.09 -2.18 -29.31
N MET A 94 -12.52 -1.88 -30.48
CA MET A 94 -11.71 -0.70 -30.76
C MET A 94 -12.23 0.04 -31.99
N ASP A 95 -12.14 1.36 -31.99
CA ASP A 95 -12.52 2.20 -33.12
C ASP A 95 -11.24 2.56 -33.90
N LYS A 96 -11.11 2.05 -35.13
CA LYS A 96 -9.91 2.26 -35.98
C LYS A 96 -9.64 3.73 -36.31
N ASN A 97 -10.62 4.61 -36.08
CA ASN A 97 -10.49 6.06 -36.24
C ASN A 97 -10.14 6.79 -34.93
N LYS A 98 -10.02 6.09 -33.80
CA LYS A 98 -9.76 6.69 -32.47
C LYS A 98 -8.57 6.08 -31.72
N VAL A 99 -8.15 4.85 -32.05
CA VAL A 99 -7.11 4.13 -31.31
C VAL A 99 -5.74 4.23 -32.02
N PRO A 100 -4.68 4.72 -31.38
CA PRO A 100 -3.34 4.78 -31.98
C PRO A 100 -2.67 3.40 -32.16
N VAL A 101 -1.85 3.24 -33.21
CA VAL A 101 -1.06 2.01 -33.48
C VAL A 101 0.12 1.85 -32.50
N PRO A 102 0.73 0.66 -32.28
CA PRO A 102 1.83 0.47 -31.31
C PRO A 102 3.23 1.00 -31.73
N LEU A 103 4.18 1.13 -30.78
CA LEU A 103 5.63 1.41 -30.97
C LEU A 103 6.51 0.16 -30.77
N PHE A 104 7.57 -0.04 -31.58
CA PHE A 104 8.47 -1.21 -31.56
C PHE A 104 9.94 -0.82 -31.28
N PHE A 105 10.69 -1.64 -30.51
CA PHE A 105 12.13 -1.49 -30.20
C PHE A 105 12.88 -2.82 -30.46
N ASP A 106 14.07 -2.82 -31.09
CA ASP A 106 14.89 -4.01 -31.45
C ASP A 106 16.17 -4.21 -30.58
N SER A 107 16.31 -3.48 -29.46
CA SER A 107 17.42 -3.54 -28.49
C SER A 107 17.00 -3.27 -27.03
N SER A 108 17.92 -3.38 -26.05
CA SER A 108 17.65 -3.29 -24.59
C SER A 108 17.52 -1.86 -24.04
N ILE A 109 16.49 -1.61 -23.20
CA ILE A 109 16.29 -0.35 -22.45
C ILE A 109 16.86 -0.52 -21.03
N SER A 110 18.05 0.04 -20.77
CA SER A 110 18.63 0.15 -19.42
C SER A 110 18.41 1.57 -18.89
N THR A 111 17.73 1.69 -17.75
CA THR A 111 17.37 2.98 -17.16
C THR A 111 17.47 2.95 -15.63
N ASP A 112 17.96 4.03 -15.05
CA ASP A 112 17.85 4.43 -13.64
C ASP A 112 16.47 5.05 -13.30
N ALA A 113 15.47 4.88 -14.18
CA ALA A 113 14.12 5.42 -14.05
C ALA A 113 13.01 4.35 -14.02
N THR A 114 11.85 4.73 -13.46
CA THR A 114 10.65 3.87 -13.35
C THR A 114 9.91 3.74 -14.68
N ILE A 115 9.62 2.49 -15.07
CA ILE A 115 8.82 2.17 -16.27
C ILE A 115 7.33 2.09 -15.89
N MET A 116 6.50 2.99 -16.44
CA MET A 116 5.06 3.09 -16.14
C MET A 116 4.15 2.48 -17.22
N VAL A 117 3.10 1.80 -16.76
CA VAL A 117 2.04 1.24 -17.60
C VAL A 117 0.69 1.95 -17.35
N ARG A 118 0.32 2.87 -18.25
CA ARG A 118 -0.91 3.68 -18.27
C ARG A 118 -2.03 2.96 -19.04
N GLY A 119 -3.26 3.03 -18.51
CA GLY A 119 -4.45 2.48 -19.17
C GLY A 119 -4.72 3.12 -20.54
N ASN A 120 -4.99 4.42 -20.57
CA ASN A 120 -4.97 5.21 -21.80
C ASN A 120 -3.51 5.48 -22.20
N ASN A 121 -3.24 5.35 -23.50
CA ASN A 121 -2.01 4.85 -24.12
C ASN A 121 -0.69 4.92 -23.32
N SER A 122 -0.42 3.92 -22.47
CA SER A 122 0.94 3.35 -22.35
C SER A 122 0.99 1.90 -21.75
N HIS A 123 1.31 0.89 -22.57
CA HIS A 123 1.96 -0.43 -22.30
C HIS A 123 1.44 -1.49 -21.28
N LYS A 124 0.25 -2.12 -21.48
CA LYS A 124 -0.37 -3.21 -20.67
C LYS A 124 0.58 -4.23 -19.93
N LYS A 125 0.10 -4.70 -18.77
CA LYS A 125 0.79 -5.10 -17.53
C LYS A 125 0.99 -6.63 -17.39
N ARG A 126 2.21 -7.13 -17.12
CA ARG A 126 2.51 -8.53 -16.69
C ARG A 126 1.86 -8.89 -15.34
N TRP A 127 1.34 -7.87 -14.67
CA TRP A 127 0.71 -7.84 -13.37
C TRP A 127 -0.62 -7.10 -13.55
N GLY A 128 -1.59 -7.71 -14.24
CA GLY A 128 -2.74 -7.12 -14.98
C GLY A 128 -3.61 -6.03 -14.33
N LEU A 129 -3.29 -5.61 -13.14
CA LEU A 129 -4.06 -4.76 -12.25
C LEU A 129 -3.14 -3.81 -11.45
N HIS A 130 -1.82 -4.04 -11.49
CA HIS A 130 -0.81 -3.24 -10.82
C HIS A 130 -0.68 -1.89 -11.52
N VAL A 131 -0.98 -0.82 -10.82
CA VAL A 131 -0.94 0.55 -11.32
C VAL A 131 0.40 1.20 -11.03
N PHE A 132 1.04 0.79 -9.94
CA PHE A 132 2.30 1.35 -9.50
C PHE A 132 3.16 0.28 -8.85
N GLU A 133 4.43 0.22 -9.27
CA GLU A 133 5.46 -0.59 -8.62
C GLU A 133 6.75 0.22 -8.56
N ALA A 134 7.36 0.28 -7.38
CA ALA A 134 8.69 0.83 -7.21
C ALA A 134 9.48 -0.02 -6.22
N TYR A 135 10.76 -0.20 -6.51
CA TYR A 135 11.67 -1.02 -5.72
C TYR A 135 12.47 -0.11 -4.78
N ALA A 136 12.76 -0.62 -3.59
CA ALA A 136 13.70 0.01 -2.68
C ALA A 136 15.10 0.02 -3.31
N ASN A 137 15.96 0.95 -2.91
CA ASN A 137 17.31 1.09 -3.45
C ASN A 137 18.22 -0.14 -3.26
N ASP A 138 17.84 -1.04 -2.36
CA ASP A 138 18.53 -2.30 -2.07
C ASP A 138 17.87 -3.50 -2.78
N ASP A 139 16.80 -3.29 -3.55
CA ASP A 139 15.95 -4.28 -4.22
C ASP A 139 15.31 -5.32 -3.28
N LYS A 140 15.30 -5.06 -1.96
CA LYS A 140 14.77 -5.98 -0.94
C LYS A 140 13.30 -5.77 -0.64
N SER A 141 12.73 -4.69 -1.15
CA SER A 141 11.35 -4.32 -0.90
C SER A 141 10.74 -3.64 -2.12
N ARG A 142 9.42 -3.72 -2.23
CA ARG A 142 8.67 -3.14 -3.33
C ARG A 142 7.32 -2.63 -2.86
N ILE A 143 7.02 -1.38 -3.15
CA ILE A 143 5.67 -0.86 -3.02
C ILE A 143 4.86 -1.27 -4.25
N THR A 144 3.61 -1.69 -4.03
CA THR A 144 2.74 -2.18 -5.08
C THR A 144 1.32 -1.65 -4.88
N MET A 145 0.78 -0.99 -5.90
CA MET A 145 -0.63 -0.63 -5.99
C MET A 145 -1.32 -1.48 -7.05
N ILE A 146 -2.47 -2.07 -6.74
CA ILE A 146 -3.25 -2.96 -7.62
C ILE A 146 -4.72 -2.54 -7.60
N LEU A 147 -5.45 -2.65 -8.71
CA LEU A 147 -6.89 -2.35 -8.78
C LEU A 147 -7.70 -3.53 -9.30
N ASN A 148 -8.83 -3.85 -8.66
CA ASN A 148 -9.82 -4.84 -9.08
C ASN A 148 -9.26 -6.27 -9.21
N LYS A 149 -8.29 -6.64 -8.36
CA LYS A 149 -7.72 -7.99 -8.34
C LYS A 149 -8.56 -8.94 -7.53
N HIS A 150 -9.01 -8.48 -6.38
CA HIS A 150 -9.93 -9.23 -5.55
C HIS A 150 -11.28 -8.51 -5.50
N VAL A 151 -12.31 -9.29 -5.20
CA VAL A 151 -13.64 -8.81 -4.82
C VAL A 151 -13.82 -9.20 -3.37
N GLU A 152 -14.00 -8.21 -2.50
CA GLU A 152 -14.21 -8.41 -1.06
C GLU A 152 -15.50 -7.70 -0.67
N GLU A 153 -16.30 -8.31 0.22
CA GLU A 153 -17.60 -7.77 0.64
C GLU A 153 -18.52 -7.38 -0.55
N GLY A 154 -18.43 -8.15 -1.65
CA GLY A 154 -19.24 -7.95 -2.86
C GLY A 154 -18.75 -6.84 -3.80
N LEU A 155 -17.64 -6.16 -3.50
CA LEU A 155 -17.10 -5.05 -4.30
C LEU A 155 -15.65 -5.29 -4.74
N PRO A 156 -15.24 -4.81 -5.94
CA PRO A 156 -13.85 -4.90 -6.38
C PRO A 156 -12.93 -4.01 -5.53
N VAL A 157 -11.72 -4.49 -5.22
CA VAL A 157 -10.79 -3.85 -4.28
C VAL A 157 -9.63 -3.15 -4.99
N ALA A 158 -9.28 -1.96 -4.49
CA ALA A 158 -8.00 -1.31 -4.75
C ALA A 158 -7.04 -1.61 -3.58
N GLU A 159 -5.87 -2.16 -3.89
CA GLU A 159 -4.88 -2.61 -2.92
C GLU A 159 -3.62 -1.74 -2.99
N LEU A 160 -3.06 -1.38 -1.84
CA LEU A 160 -1.75 -0.74 -1.74
C LEU A 160 -0.99 -1.37 -0.59
N TYR A 161 0.21 -1.87 -0.87
CA TYR A 161 1.03 -2.54 0.13
C TYR A 161 2.52 -2.38 -0.14
N TYR A 162 3.31 -2.51 0.93
CA TYR A 162 4.77 -2.50 0.87
C TYR A 162 5.32 -3.89 1.15
N TYR A 163 5.67 -4.62 0.09
CA TYR A 163 6.15 -5.99 0.15
C TYR A 163 7.64 -6.05 0.40
N ALA A 164 8.10 -6.99 1.23
CA ALA A 164 9.49 -7.22 1.53
C ALA A 164 9.96 -8.55 0.91
N SER A 165 10.70 -8.48 -0.20
CA SER A 165 11.16 -9.66 -0.94
C SER A 165 12.14 -10.51 -0.14
N VAL A 166 12.85 -9.92 0.83
CA VAL A 166 13.82 -10.62 1.69
C VAL A 166 13.24 -11.57 2.71
N TYR A 167 11.97 -11.37 3.11
CA TYR A 167 11.35 -12.19 4.17
C TYR A 167 10.55 -13.38 3.62
N GLY A 168 10.74 -13.72 2.34
CA GLY A 168 10.08 -14.84 1.69
C GLY A 168 8.61 -14.58 1.39
N GLN A 169 7.81 -15.65 1.26
CA GLN A 169 6.36 -15.57 1.13
C GLN A 169 5.69 -15.79 2.48
N GLY A 170 4.65 -15.01 2.83
CA GLY A 170 3.83 -15.25 4.02
C GLY A 170 3.59 -14.02 4.89
N LEU A 171 3.36 -14.25 6.18
CA LEU A 171 2.91 -13.23 7.15
C LEU A 171 3.94 -12.14 7.44
N ASN A 172 5.23 -12.48 7.36
CA ASN A 172 6.33 -11.55 7.62
C ASN A 172 6.80 -10.81 6.37
N ALA A 173 6.14 -11.03 5.22
CA ALA A 173 6.58 -10.52 3.92
C ALA A 173 6.12 -9.08 3.61
N TYR A 174 5.64 -8.35 4.63
CA TYR A 174 5.10 -7.00 4.45
C TYR A 174 5.74 -6.05 5.45
N ASN A 175 6.27 -4.96 4.91
CA ASN A 175 6.82 -3.85 5.69
C ASN A 175 5.70 -2.93 6.16
N TRP A 176 6.09 -1.89 6.88
CA TRP A 176 5.20 -0.79 7.23
C TRP A 176 5.03 0.18 6.07
N PHE A 177 3.77 0.45 5.74
CA PHE A 177 3.34 1.51 4.86
C PHE A 177 2.73 2.63 5.72
N ARG A 178 3.32 3.83 5.68
CA ARG A 178 2.81 4.97 6.46
C ARG A 178 2.00 5.90 5.57
N ILE A 179 0.86 6.35 6.09
CA ILE A 179 0.02 7.39 5.48
C ILE A 179 0.07 8.62 6.39
N GLY A 180 0.50 9.78 5.86
CA GLY A 180 0.47 11.06 6.54
C GLY A 180 1.79 11.83 6.49
N SER A 181 2.76 11.49 7.33
CA SER A 181 4.02 12.24 7.52
C SER A 181 5.27 11.36 7.37
N ASP A 182 6.35 11.91 6.82
CA ASP A 182 7.67 11.27 6.77
C ASP A 182 8.38 11.23 8.14
N VAL A 183 7.89 11.97 9.14
CA VAL A 183 8.45 12.01 10.49
C VAL A 183 8.14 10.73 11.28
N PRO A 184 9.14 10.07 11.91
CA PRO A 184 8.92 8.91 12.77
C PRO A 184 7.88 9.17 13.87
N TYR A 185 7.08 8.15 14.18
CA TYR A 185 6.03 8.18 15.21
C TYR A 185 4.92 9.21 15.00
N HIS A 186 4.82 9.78 13.79
CA HIS A 186 3.69 10.60 13.38
C HIS A 186 2.78 9.80 12.44
N SER A 187 1.51 10.19 12.41
CA SER A 187 0.49 9.62 11.51
C SER A 187 0.18 8.13 11.75
N TYR A 188 -0.07 7.37 10.67
CA TYR A 188 -0.71 6.06 10.75
C TYR A 188 0.07 5.04 9.92
N MET A 189 0.49 3.95 10.56
CA MET A 189 1.24 2.87 9.93
C MET A 189 0.32 1.66 9.70
N PHE A 190 0.39 1.13 8.49
CA PHE A 190 -0.36 -0.05 8.05
C PHE A 190 0.63 -1.11 7.58
N SER A 191 0.39 -2.35 7.95
CA SER A 191 1.06 -3.53 7.41
C SER A 191 0.00 -4.60 7.18
N ARG A 192 0.40 -5.80 6.75
CA ARG A 192 -0.52 -6.87 6.30
C ARG A 192 -1.71 -7.07 7.25
N ASP A 193 -1.45 -7.27 8.54
CA ASP A 193 -2.46 -7.64 9.54
C ASP A 193 -2.41 -6.73 10.78
N ARG A 194 -1.84 -5.52 10.66
CA ARG A 194 -1.67 -4.60 11.78
C ARG A 194 -1.69 -3.15 11.33
N ALA A 195 -2.42 -2.33 12.09
CA ALA A 195 -2.35 -0.89 12.01
C ALA A 195 -1.90 -0.30 13.35
N ILE A 196 -1.12 0.79 13.30
CA ILE A 196 -0.68 1.56 14.47
C ILE A 196 -1.03 3.02 14.20
N PHE A 197 -1.82 3.61 15.10
CA PHE A 197 -2.21 5.00 15.04
C PHE A 197 -1.47 5.78 16.12
N TYR A 198 -0.61 6.73 15.72
CA TYR A 198 0.13 7.56 16.66
C TYR A 198 -0.61 8.84 17.06
N GLY A 199 -1.63 9.24 16.29
CA GLY A 199 -2.49 10.40 16.56
C GLY A 199 -3.88 10.02 17.07
N GLU A 200 -4.71 11.04 17.28
CA GLU A 200 -6.13 10.89 17.60
C GLU A 200 -6.90 10.28 16.42
N VAL A 201 -7.80 9.35 16.73
CA VAL A 201 -8.71 8.73 15.75
C VAL A 201 -10.13 9.07 16.14
N GLU A 202 -10.78 9.92 15.36
CA GLU A 202 -12.20 10.24 15.51
C GLU A 202 -13.04 9.34 14.59
N MET A 203 -13.88 8.47 15.18
CA MET A 203 -14.83 7.62 14.44
C MET A 203 -16.24 8.19 14.58
N ARG A 204 -16.82 8.72 13.50
CA ARG A 204 -18.13 9.42 13.51
C ARG A 204 -19.35 8.55 13.18
N ASN A 205 -19.18 7.24 13.05
CA ASN A 205 -20.25 6.30 12.68
C ASN A 205 -20.14 5.02 13.53
N ILE A 206 -21.04 4.06 13.30
CA ILE A 206 -21.07 2.76 13.97
C ILE A 206 -19.74 2.03 13.72
N PHE A 207 -19.02 1.74 14.80
CA PHE A 207 -17.88 0.84 14.77
C PHE A 207 -18.30 -0.51 15.35
N ARG A 208 -18.12 -1.57 14.56
CA ARG A 208 -18.42 -2.94 14.98
C ARG A 208 -17.15 -3.59 15.50
N LEU A 209 -17.21 -4.10 16.73
CA LEU A 209 -16.18 -5.00 17.24
C LEU A 209 -16.19 -6.29 16.44
N ASP A 210 -15.01 -6.90 16.24
CA ASP A 210 -14.97 -8.24 15.65
C ASP A 210 -15.78 -9.21 16.53
N ASN A 211 -16.52 -10.08 15.86
CA ASN A 211 -17.44 -11.02 16.47
C ASN A 211 -16.79 -12.40 16.50
N ILE A 212 -16.20 -12.76 17.64
CA ILE A 212 -15.27 -13.88 17.78
C ILE A 212 -15.89 -14.96 18.64
N GLY A 213 -16.09 -16.14 18.07
CA GLY A 213 -16.39 -17.37 18.80
C GLY A 213 -15.29 -18.41 18.63
N LYS A 214 -15.49 -19.57 19.24
CA LYS A 214 -14.55 -20.71 19.21
C LYS A 214 -14.22 -21.14 17.79
N ASP A 215 -15.21 -21.14 16.90
CA ASP A 215 -15.05 -21.59 15.51
C ASP A 215 -14.29 -20.59 14.63
N ASP A 216 -14.04 -19.37 15.11
CA ASP A 216 -13.23 -18.35 14.43
C ASP A 216 -11.75 -18.43 14.83
N LEU A 217 -11.37 -19.39 15.68
CA LEU A 217 -10.05 -19.51 16.26
C LEU A 217 -9.42 -20.86 15.93
N LEU A 218 -8.19 -20.82 15.42
CA LEU A 218 -7.38 -22.01 15.19
C LEU A 218 -6.01 -21.84 15.81
N ASP A 219 -5.51 -22.89 16.46
CA ASP A 219 -4.15 -22.86 17.02
C ASP A 219 -3.08 -23.03 15.93
N LYS A 220 -3.37 -23.84 14.91
CA LYS A 220 -2.49 -24.12 13.78
C LYS A 220 -3.29 -24.35 12.50
N MET A 221 -2.63 -24.16 11.37
CA MET A 221 -3.22 -24.45 10.06
C MET A 221 -3.58 -25.94 9.94
N PRO A 222 -4.77 -26.27 9.41
CA PRO A 222 -5.09 -27.64 9.05
C PRO A 222 -4.15 -28.18 7.95
N PRO A 223 -4.02 -29.51 7.80
CA PRO A 223 -3.34 -30.12 6.66
C PRO A 223 -3.90 -29.63 5.32
N LYS A 224 -3.02 -29.47 4.32
CA LYS A 224 -3.40 -28.94 3.00
C LYS A 224 -4.50 -29.76 2.33
N GLU A 225 -4.50 -31.06 2.55
CA GLU A 225 -5.48 -32.01 2.03
C GLU A 225 -6.88 -31.70 2.59
N GLN A 226 -6.99 -31.42 3.89
CA GLN A 226 -8.26 -31.07 4.52
C GLN A 226 -8.79 -29.72 4.00
N ILE A 227 -7.90 -28.74 3.82
CA ILE A 227 -8.26 -27.44 3.23
C ILE A 227 -8.76 -27.64 1.80
N ARG A 228 -8.10 -28.47 1.00
CA ARG A 228 -8.50 -28.78 -0.38
C ARG A 228 -9.87 -29.45 -0.45
N GLU A 229 -10.12 -30.44 0.40
CA GLU A 229 -11.43 -31.12 0.43
C GLU A 229 -12.55 -30.17 0.84
N ARG A 230 -12.32 -29.33 1.86
CA ARG A 230 -13.26 -28.27 2.23
C ARG A 230 -13.49 -27.29 1.10
N ALA A 231 -12.43 -26.86 0.40
CA ALA A 231 -12.54 -25.93 -0.70
C ALA A 231 -13.33 -26.49 -1.88
N LYS A 232 -13.20 -27.79 -2.18
CA LYS A 232 -14.03 -28.47 -3.19
C LYS A 232 -15.51 -28.46 -2.80
N LYS A 233 -15.82 -28.66 -1.52
CA LYS A 233 -17.21 -28.65 -1.00
C LYS A 233 -17.83 -27.25 -1.04
N LEU A 234 -17.08 -26.21 -0.67
CA LEU A 234 -17.55 -24.82 -0.67
C LEU A 234 -17.66 -24.23 -2.08
N TYR A 235 -16.72 -24.60 -2.95
CA TYR A 235 -16.65 -24.12 -4.33
C TYR A 235 -16.66 -25.31 -5.30
N PRO A 236 -17.84 -25.91 -5.53
CA PRO A 236 -18.02 -26.93 -6.56
C PRO A 236 -17.62 -26.38 -7.94
N ARG A 237 -17.03 -27.22 -8.80
CA ARG A 237 -16.44 -26.77 -10.08
C ARG A 237 -17.49 -26.23 -11.03
N GLU A 238 -18.67 -26.82 -11.03
CA GLU A 238 -19.84 -26.50 -11.83
C GLU A 238 -20.32 -25.05 -11.69
N ASN A 239 -20.01 -24.38 -10.57
CA ASN A 239 -20.43 -23.00 -10.31
C ASN A 239 -19.55 -21.94 -11.00
N PHE A 240 -18.50 -22.35 -11.72
CA PHE A 240 -17.51 -21.44 -12.28
C PHE A 240 -17.41 -21.55 -13.80
N LYS A 241 -17.27 -20.39 -14.46
CA LYS A 241 -17.09 -20.29 -15.92
C LYS A 241 -15.78 -20.92 -16.38
N SER A 242 -14.70 -20.77 -15.61
CA SER A 242 -13.39 -21.37 -15.90
C SER A 242 -12.84 -22.15 -14.71
N SER A 243 -11.93 -23.10 -14.99
CA SER A 243 -11.18 -23.81 -13.94
C SER A 243 -10.31 -22.84 -13.13
N LYS A 244 -9.72 -21.84 -13.78
CA LYS A 244 -8.87 -20.84 -13.13
C LYS A 244 -9.65 -20.02 -12.09
N ASP A 245 -10.88 -19.62 -12.39
CA ASP A 245 -11.72 -18.89 -11.43
C ASP A 245 -12.08 -19.78 -10.23
N CYS A 246 -12.36 -21.06 -10.49
CA CYS A 246 -12.62 -22.04 -9.44
C CYS A 246 -11.40 -22.28 -8.55
N ASP A 247 -10.21 -22.46 -9.15
CA ASP A 247 -8.96 -22.66 -8.42
C ASP A 247 -8.59 -21.42 -7.59
N HIS A 248 -8.82 -20.22 -8.12
CA HIS A 248 -8.63 -18.96 -7.41
C HIS A 248 -9.56 -18.85 -6.19
N ALA A 249 -10.86 -19.14 -6.36
CA ALA A 249 -11.81 -19.15 -5.26
C ALA A 249 -11.44 -20.19 -4.18
N ARG A 250 -11.00 -21.39 -4.61
CA ARG A 250 -10.55 -22.45 -3.69
C ARG A 250 -9.27 -22.09 -2.95
N ALA A 251 -8.33 -21.39 -3.58
CA ALA A 251 -7.14 -20.87 -2.92
C ALA A 251 -7.50 -19.92 -1.76
N GLY A 252 -8.58 -19.15 -1.92
CA GLY A 252 -9.14 -18.28 -0.88
C GLY A 252 -9.48 -18.97 0.44
N VAL A 253 -9.85 -20.25 0.42
CA VAL A 253 -10.18 -21.01 1.63
C VAL A 253 -8.99 -21.15 2.57
N GLY A 254 -7.78 -21.28 2.01
CA GLY A 254 -6.56 -21.29 2.83
C GLY A 254 -6.37 -19.99 3.60
N TYR A 255 -6.68 -18.85 2.98
CA TYR A 255 -6.59 -17.54 3.62
C TYR A 255 -7.65 -17.36 4.73
N LEU A 256 -8.85 -17.94 4.55
CA LEU A 256 -9.87 -17.95 5.59
C LEU A 256 -9.42 -18.73 6.84
N GLU A 257 -8.77 -19.89 6.67
CA GLU A 257 -8.21 -20.62 7.82
C GLU A 257 -7.02 -19.88 8.44
N GLU A 258 -6.18 -19.25 7.61
CA GLU A 258 -5.05 -18.43 8.08
C GLU A 258 -5.54 -17.27 8.95
N ALA A 259 -6.63 -16.60 8.56
CA ALA A 259 -7.25 -15.51 9.32
C ALA A 259 -7.66 -15.96 10.74
N LYS A 260 -8.13 -17.21 10.91
CA LYS A 260 -8.47 -17.77 12.24
C LYS A 260 -7.23 -17.97 13.12
N VAL A 261 -6.14 -18.43 12.52
CA VAL A 261 -4.85 -18.58 13.23
C VAL A 261 -4.31 -17.21 13.65
N LEU A 262 -4.42 -16.22 12.78
CA LEU A 262 -4.03 -14.84 13.08
C LEU A 262 -4.85 -14.24 14.20
N LYS A 263 -6.17 -14.43 14.17
CA LYS A 263 -7.08 -13.98 15.22
C LYS A 263 -6.72 -14.58 16.58
N LYS A 264 -6.46 -15.89 16.65
CA LYS A 264 -5.98 -16.56 17.87
C LYS A 264 -4.67 -15.97 18.39
N ARG A 265 -3.71 -15.73 17.48
CA ARG A 265 -2.43 -15.09 17.83
C ARG A 265 -2.61 -13.67 18.35
N ALA A 266 -3.49 -12.88 17.72
CA ALA A 266 -3.81 -11.53 18.13
C ALA A 266 -4.40 -11.51 19.54
N LEU A 267 -5.36 -12.40 19.86
CA LEU A 267 -5.91 -12.52 21.21
C LEU A 267 -4.87 -12.92 22.26
N LYS A 268 -3.97 -13.86 21.92
CA LYS A 268 -2.89 -14.28 22.82
C LYS A 268 -1.95 -13.12 23.15
N ASN A 269 -1.62 -12.30 22.14
CA ASN A 269 -0.67 -11.19 22.25
C ASN A 269 -1.33 -9.84 22.58
N ALA A 270 -2.65 -9.83 22.77
CA ALA A 270 -3.42 -8.62 23.05
C ALA A 270 -2.90 -7.92 24.31
N LYS A 271 -2.79 -6.60 24.26
CA LYS A 271 -2.44 -5.75 25.40
C LYS A 271 -3.70 -5.32 26.14
N ASP A 272 -3.53 -4.80 27.35
CA ASP A 272 -4.62 -4.17 28.09
C ASP A 272 -5.25 -3.04 27.26
N GLY A 273 -6.58 -2.90 27.38
CA GLY A 273 -7.41 -2.03 26.54
C GLY A 273 -7.92 -2.69 25.25
N SER A 274 -7.51 -3.92 24.92
CA SER A 274 -8.05 -4.64 23.77
C SER A 274 -9.51 -5.07 24.04
N ILE A 275 -10.40 -4.87 23.07
CA ILE A 275 -11.84 -5.20 23.16
C ILE A 275 -12.32 -6.04 21.97
N PHE A 276 -13.28 -6.93 22.20
CA PHE A 276 -14.01 -7.64 21.13
C PHE A 276 -15.39 -8.11 21.63
N TYR A 277 -16.25 -8.59 20.73
CA TYR A 277 -17.51 -9.21 21.09
C TYR A 277 -17.42 -10.74 20.99
N ASP A 278 -17.73 -11.44 22.07
CA ASP A 278 -17.79 -12.90 22.14
C ASP A 278 -19.21 -13.37 21.79
N LYS A 279 -19.40 -13.91 20.57
CA LYS A 279 -20.71 -14.44 20.13
C LYS A 279 -21.16 -15.68 20.87
N ASP A 280 -20.24 -16.52 21.35
CA ASP A 280 -20.64 -17.78 21.96
C ASP A 280 -21.30 -17.53 23.32
N ASN A 281 -20.88 -16.44 23.99
CA ASN A 281 -21.39 -16.04 25.30
C ASN A 281 -22.26 -14.78 25.29
N HIS A 282 -22.42 -14.13 24.13
CA HIS A 282 -23.16 -12.87 23.96
C HIS A 282 -22.67 -11.74 24.89
N ILE A 283 -21.35 -11.52 24.97
CA ILE A 283 -20.74 -10.50 25.84
C ILE A 283 -19.70 -9.66 25.11
N VAL A 284 -19.54 -8.40 25.54
CA VAL A 284 -18.34 -7.61 25.21
C VAL A 284 -17.24 -7.95 26.20
N VAL A 285 -16.04 -8.21 25.70
CA VAL A 285 -14.87 -8.59 26.50
C VAL A 285 -13.78 -7.54 26.34
N ILE A 286 -13.15 -7.16 27.45
CA ILE A 286 -12.02 -6.23 27.51
C ILE A 286 -10.85 -6.85 28.28
N LYS A 287 -9.61 -6.60 27.83
CA LYS A 287 -8.41 -7.00 28.56
C LYS A 287 -7.97 -5.92 29.54
N VAL A 288 -7.85 -6.27 30.82
CA VAL A 288 -7.42 -5.37 31.90
C VAL A 288 -6.55 -6.15 32.88
N ASP A 289 -5.38 -5.62 33.23
CA ASP A 289 -4.39 -6.25 34.10
C ASP A 289 -3.95 -7.63 33.60
N GLY A 290 -3.78 -7.76 32.29
CA GLY A 290 -3.42 -9.02 31.63
C GLY A 290 -4.54 -10.07 31.57
N LYS A 291 -5.73 -9.80 32.12
CA LYS A 291 -6.87 -10.74 32.16
C LYS A 291 -8.03 -10.26 31.29
N TRP A 292 -8.68 -11.19 30.60
CA TRP A 292 -9.94 -10.92 29.90
C TRP A 292 -11.08 -10.84 30.91
N LYS A 293 -11.86 -9.76 30.85
CA LYS A 293 -12.99 -9.47 31.73
C LYS A 293 -14.21 -9.11 30.88
N ARG A 294 -15.41 -9.46 31.35
CA ARG A 294 -16.66 -8.98 30.74
C ARG A 294 -16.80 -7.47 30.96
N LEU A 295 -17.17 -6.74 29.93
CA LEU A 295 -17.65 -5.37 30.04
C LEU A 295 -19.15 -5.41 30.37
N PRO A 296 -19.61 -4.90 31.52
CA PRO A 296 -21.02 -4.91 31.89
C PRO A 296 -21.83 -4.04 30.93
N THR A 297 -22.97 -4.56 30.48
CA THR A 297 -23.97 -3.84 29.68
C THR A 297 -25.31 -3.87 30.42
N VAL A 298 -26.14 -2.86 30.17
CA VAL A 298 -27.53 -2.80 30.63
C VAL A 298 -28.43 -2.65 29.41
N ASP A 299 -29.66 -3.13 29.52
CA ASP A 299 -30.65 -2.92 28.47
C ASP A 299 -30.89 -1.43 28.24
N LEU A 300 -31.28 -1.09 27.02
CA LEU A 300 -31.67 0.27 26.68
C LEU A 300 -32.91 0.69 27.51
N PRO A 301 -33.08 1.99 27.79
CA PRO A 301 -34.32 2.49 28.37
C PRO A 301 -35.52 2.06 27.52
N ALA A 302 -36.65 1.73 28.16
CA ALA A 302 -37.83 1.19 27.48
C ALA A 302 -38.40 2.08 26.36
N ASN A 303 -38.11 3.39 26.40
CA ASN A 303 -38.55 4.38 25.42
C ASN A 303 -37.52 4.63 24.29
N VAL A 304 -36.45 3.85 24.22
CA VAL A 304 -35.39 3.95 23.19
C VAL A 304 -35.39 2.67 22.37
N SER A 305 -35.76 2.76 21.09
CA SER A 305 -35.61 1.69 20.10
C SER A 305 -34.75 2.19 18.94
N TYR A 306 -33.91 1.30 18.41
CA TYR A 306 -33.18 1.49 17.16
C TYR A 306 -33.61 0.47 16.10
N GLU A 307 -34.63 -0.33 16.41
CA GLU A 307 -35.35 -1.17 15.46
C GLU A 307 -36.57 -0.38 14.98
N ASP A 308 -36.67 -0.17 13.67
CA ASP A 308 -37.90 0.28 12.98
C ASP A 308 -38.82 -0.92 12.71
#